data_AF-A0AAU3X3F5-F1
#
_entry.id   AF-A0AAU3X3F5-F1
#
_cell.length_a   1.000
_cell.length_b   1.000
_cell.length_c   1.000
_cell.angle_alpha   90.00
_cell.angle_beta   90.00
_cell.angle_gamma   90.00
#
_symmetry.space_group_name_H-M   'P 1'
#
loop_
_entity.id
_entity.type
_entity.pdbx_description
1 polymer ?
#
loop_
_entity_poly.entity_id
_entity_poly.type
_entity_poly.pdbx_seq_one_letter_code
_entity_poly.pdbx_strand_id
1 'polypeptide(L)'
;MTSTWFEGAVDPGDCRICDDFIYEGVRYSKGLCLECGPAEAQARRYQLTLPRVNAILRIQNDYCAICGEGPGDDATDGPIWWQIDHAHECCTGCPRCVRGLLCRPCNVDLGRYEAKLRHGRLRGWNVPIVDDYLADPPAQRAEARNLHHDDFGWARVRYTGLSWRTLTWKG
;
A
#
# COMPACT_ATOMS: atom_id res chain seq x y z
N MET A 1 8.62 -33.97 26.89
CA MET A 1 9.53 -32.84 26.61
C MET A 1 10.24 -33.15 25.30
N THR A 2 9.76 -32.59 24.21
CA THR A 2 10.44 -32.65 22.92
C THR A 2 10.46 -31.24 22.39
N SER A 3 11.51 -30.53 22.77
CA SER A 3 11.91 -29.29 22.10
C SER A 3 12.25 -29.67 20.66
N THR A 4 11.35 -29.40 19.73
CA THR A 4 11.75 -29.22 18.33
C THR A 4 12.49 -27.89 18.29
N TRP A 5 13.77 -27.94 18.61
CA TRP A 5 14.73 -26.95 18.14
C TRP A 5 14.54 -26.88 16.63
N PHE A 6 14.13 -25.72 16.12
CA PHE A 6 14.11 -25.48 14.70
C PHE A 6 15.56 -25.53 14.21
N GLU A 7 15.99 -26.69 13.71
CA GLU A 7 17.19 -26.80 12.88
C GLU A 7 16.98 -25.92 11.65
N GLY A 8 17.59 -24.75 11.70
CA GLY A 8 17.43 -23.70 10.72
C GLY A 8 17.62 -22.32 11.32
N ALA A 9 18.73 -22.13 12.05
CA ALA A 9 19.28 -20.79 12.23
C ALA A 9 19.50 -20.23 10.81
N VAL A 10 18.58 -19.40 10.34
CA VAL A 10 18.79 -18.67 9.10
C VAL A 10 19.62 -17.48 9.50
N ASP A 11 20.90 -17.55 9.11
CA ASP A 11 21.89 -16.49 9.23
C ASP A 11 21.28 -15.12 8.89
N PRO A 12 21.72 -14.05 9.55
CA PRO A 12 21.41 -12.70 9.09
C PRO A 12 21.79 -12.55 7.60
N GLY A 13 21.04 -11.75 6.86
CA GLY A 13 21.20 -11.68 5.41
C GLY A 13 20.38 -10.58 4.75
N ASP A 14 20.58 -10.41 3.45
CA ASP A 14 19.97 -9.30 2.71
C ASP A 14 18.46 -9.50 2.53
N CYS A 15 17.70 -8.41 2.67
CA CYS A 15 16.32 -8.39 2.25
C CYS A 15 16.23 -8.71 0.75
N ARG A 16 15.31 -9.60 0.36
CA ARG A 16 15.16 -9.97 -1.06
C ARG A 16 14.55 -8.84 -1.92
N ILE A 17 14.12 -7.74 -1.30
CA ILE A 17 13.43 -6.63 -1.95
C ILE A 17 14.25 -5.36 -1.89
N CYS A 18 14.83 -4.99 -0.75
CA CYS A 18 15.64 -3.78 -0.57
C CYS A 18 17.06 -4.11 -0.09
N ASP A 19 17.90 -3.09 0.08
CA ASP A 19 19.29 -3.25 0.53
C ASP A 19 19.45 -3.36 2.05
N ASP A 20 18.35 -3.50 2.78
CA ASP A 20 18.42 -3.67 4.23
C ASP A 20 18.99 -5.04 4.59
N PHE A 21 19.93 -5.01 5.54
CA PHE A 21 20.44 -6.20 6.18
C PHE A 21 19.51 -6.64 7.32
N ILE A 22 19.03 -7.87 7.26
CA ILE A 22 18.09 -8.45 8.22
C ILE A 22 18.88 -9.11 9.35
N TYR A 23 18.85 -8.49 10.54
CA TYR A 23 19.39 -9.07 11.76
C TYR A 23 18.41 -10.07 12.41
N GLU A 24 18.94 -11.01 13.19
CA GLU A 24 18.12 -11.92 14.00
C GLU A 24 17.26 -11.12 15.00
N GLY A 25 15.96 -11.43 15.08
CA GLY A 25 14.98 -10.72 15.94
C GLY A 25 14.36 -9.46 15.32
N VAL A 26 14.89 -8.94 14.20
CA VAL A 26 14.39 -7.72 13.53
C VAL A 26 13.95 -8.05 12.10
N ARG A 27 13.10 -9.09 11.94
CA ARG A 27 12.66 -9.59 10.64
C ARG A 27 11.17 -9.90 10.59
N TYR A 28 10.56 -9.67 9.44
CA TYR A 28 9.17 -10.08 9.19
C TYR A 28 9.10 -11.56 8.83
N SER A 29 10.01 -12.02 7.96
CA SER A 29 10.13 -13.42 7.55
C SER A 29 11.59 -13.76 7.23
N LYS A 30 11.84 -15.00 6.80
CA LYS A 30 13.18 -15.53 6.47
C LYS A 30 13.98 -14.66 5.49
N GLY A 31 13.32 -13.89 4.60
CA GLY A 31 13.99 -13.06 3.59
C GLY A 31 13.36 -11.69 3.38
N LEU A 32 12.60 -11.18 4.36
CA LEU A 32 11.96 -9.86 4.29
C LEU A 32 12.18 -9.07 5.59
N CYS A 33 12.62 -7.83 5.44
CA CYS A 33 12.70 -6.87 6.53
C CYS A 33 11.30 -6.47 7.04
N LEU A 34 11.26 -5.75 8.17
CA LEU A 34 10.01 -5.32 8.82
C LEU A 34 9.21 -4.29 7.99
N GLU A 35 9.81 -3.70 6.97
CA GLU A 35 9.12 -2.78 6.05
C GLU A 35 8.62 -3.53 4.81
N CYS A 36 9.51 -4.20 4.07
CA CYS A 36 9.14 -4.90 2.85
C CYS A 36 8.18 -6.07 3.08
N GLY A 37 8.24 -6.73 4.24
CA GLY A 37 7.39 -7.86 4.60
C GLY A 37 5.90 -7.52 4.66
N PRO A 38 5.47 -6.58 5.52
CA PRO A 38 4.08 -6.13 5.57
C PRO A 38 3.58 -5.53 4.24
N ALA A 39 4.44 -4.81 3.50
CA ALA A 39 4.10 -4.28 2.17
C ALA A 39 3.72 -5.41 1.20
N GLU A 40 4.55 -6.46 1.13
CA GLU A 40 4.30 -7.62 0.28
C GLU A 40 3.05 -8.38 0.74
N ALA A 41 2.88 -8.56 2.05
CA ALA A 41 1.70 -9.21 2.62
C ALA A 41 0.41 -8.44 2.31
N GLN A 42 0.43 -7.11 2.37
CA GLN A 42 -0.70 -6.26 2.02
C GLN A 42 -1.04 -6.39 0.52
N ALA A 43 -0.06 -6.24 -0.37
CA ALA A 43 -0.24 -6.37 -1.81
C ALA A 43 -0.88 -7.73 -2.19
N ARG A 44 -0.40 -8.81 -1.57
CA ARG A 44 -0.90 -10.17 -1.81
C ARG A 44 -2.36 -10.38 -1.46
N ARG A 45 -2.92 -9.65 -0.47
CA ARG A 45 -4.36 -9.71 -0.14
C ARG A 45 -5.24 -9.29 -1.32
N TYR A 46 -4.72 -8.43 -2.19
CA TYR A 46 -5.40 -7.93 -3.38
C TYR A 46 -4.90 -8.58 -4.68
N GLN A 47 -4.12 -9.67 -4.55
CA GLN A 47 -3.48 -10.37 -5.66
C GLN A 47 -2.57 -9.46 -6.50
N LEU A 48 -2.00 -8.43 -5.87
CA LEU A 48 -1.01 -7.55 -6.48
C LEU A 48 0.40 -8.00 -6.09
N THR A 49 1.38 -7.63 -6.92
CA THR A 49 2.78 -7.63 -6.54
C THR A 49 3.14 -6.29 -5.90
N LEU A 50 4.22 -6.25 -5.09
CA LEU A 50 4.70 -4.97 -4.53
C LEU A 50 5.07 -3.95 -5.63
N PRO A 51 5.77 -4.31 -6.72
CA PRO A 51 5.98 -3.38 -7.84
C PRO A 51 4.69 -2.84 -8.43
N ARG A 52 3.61 -3.64 -8.43
CA ARG A 52 2.32 -3.16 -8.90
C ARG A 52 1.72 -2.10 -7.97
N VAL A 53 1.84 -2.26 -6.66
CA VAL A 53 1.44 -1.22 -5.69
C VAL A 53 2.30 0.03 -5.89
N ASN A 54 3.61 -0.14 -6.06
CA ASN A 54 4.54 0.96 -6.30
C ASN A 54 4.21 1.75 -7.57
N ALA A 55 3.83 1.09 -8.66
CA ALA A 55 3.43 1.75 -9.90
C ALA A 55 2.18 2.64 -9.73
N ILE A 56 1.22 2.21 -8.91
CA ILE A 56 0.03 3.01 -8.60
C ILE A 56 0.42 4.23 -7.76
N LEU A 57 1.27 4.05 -6.73
CA LEU A 57 1.75 5.17 -5.91
C LEU A 57 2.58 6.17 -6.72
N ARG A 58 3.43 5.69 -7.63
CA ARG A 58 4.22 6.54 -8.55
C ARG A 58 3.34 7.49 -9.34
N ILE A 59 2.26 7.02 -9.95
CA ILE A 59 1.36 7.90 -10.72
C ILE A 59 0.48 8.80 -9.83
N GLN A 60 0.33 8.44 -8.55
CA GLN A 60 -0.29 9.27 -7.53
C GLN A 60 0.70 10.25 -6.88
N ASN A 61 1.96 10.27 -7.35
CA ASN A 61 3.06 11.05 -6.77
C ASN A 61 3.33 10.76 -5.29
N ASP A 62 3.05 9.54 -4.83
CA ASP A 62 3.14 9.15 -3.42
C ASP A 62 2.20 9.94 -2.48
N TYR A 63 1.05 10.39 -3.00
CA TYR A 63 -0.01 11.05 -2.24
C TYR A 63 -1.35 10.32 -2.37
N CYS A 64 -2.26 10.60 -1.43
CA CYS A 64 -3.63 10.12 -1.46
C CYS A 64 -4.33 10.67 -2.71
N ALA A 65 -4.91 9.78 -3.52
CA ALA A 65 -5.60 10.18 -4.75
C ALA A 65 -6.87 11.03 -4.54
N ILE A 66 -7.36 11.13 -3.30
CA ILE A 66 -8.55 11.94 -2.96
C ILE A 66 -8.18 13.25 -2.27
N CYS A 67 -7.37 13.24 -1.21
CA CYS A 67 -7.08 14.48 -0.47
C CYS A 67 -5.73 15.13 -0.84
N GLY A 68 -4.87 14.44 -1.60
CA GLY A 68 -3.52 14.93 -1.91
C GLY A 68 -2.55 14.93 -0.73
N GLU A 69 -2.96 14.40 0.43
CA GLU A 69 -2.09 14.29 1.61
C GLU A 69 -1.33 12.96 1.63
N GLY A 70 -0.32 12.88 2.49
CA GLY A 70 0.38 11.63 2.78
C GLY A 70 -0.57 10.54 3.36
N PRO A 71 -0.05 9.35 3.63
CA PRO A 71 -0.85 8.19 4.04
C PRO A 71 -1.62 8.35 5.36
N GLY A 72 -1.32 9.40 6.14
CA GLY A 72 -2.27 10.04 7.05
C GLY A 72 -2.71 9.18 8.24
N ASP A 73 -1.85 8.31 8.74
CA ASP A 73 -1.94 7.88 10.13
C ASP A 73 -0.87 8.63 10.95
N ASP A 74 -1.27 9.24 12.06
CA ASP A 74 -0.34 9.91 12.98
C ASP A 74 0.41 8.84 13.81
N ALA A 75 0.89 7.78 13.16
CA ALA A 75 1.63 6.74 13.83
C ALA A 75 2.91 7.36 14.43
N THR A 76 2.98 7.37 15.75
CA THR A 76 4.15 7.86 16.50
C THR A 76 5.38 7.03 16.20
N ASP A 77 5.20 5.72 15.98
CA ASP A 77 6.24 4.74 15.66
C ASP A 77 5.78 3.72 14.61
N GLY A 78 6.66 3.38 13.67
CA GLY A 78 6.47 2.29 12.69
C GLY A 78 5.89 2.70 11.33
N PRO A 79 5.97 1.82 10.31
CA PRO A 79 5.60 2.14 8.95
C PRO A 79 4.10 2.47 8.83
N ILE A 80 3.86 3.59 8.18
CA ILE A 80 2.55 4.12 7.82
C ILE A 80 2.13 3.50 6.50
N TRP A 81 0.98 2.81 6.50
CA TRP A 81 0.52 2.06 5.33
C TRP A 81 -0.62 2.76 4.61
N TRP A 82 -0.44 2.92 3.31
CA TRP A 82 -1.53 3.20 2.38
C TRP A 82 -2.62 2.14 2.51
N GLN A 83 -3.88 2.57 2.39
CA GLN A 83 -5.01 1.66 2.24
C GLN A 83 -5.19 1.36 0.75
N ILE A 84 -5.18 0.08 0.39
CA ILE A 84 -5.52 -0.35 -0.98
C ILE A 84 -7.04 -0.30 -1.10
N ASP A 85 -7.52 0.75 -1.76
CA ASP A 85 -8.92 0.94 -2.03
C ASP A 85 -9.36 0.12 -3.25
N HIS A 86 -10.56 -0.43 -3.17
CA HIS A 86 -11.12 -1.30 -4.19
C HIS A 86 -12.65 -1.22 -4.23
N ALA A 87 -13.21 -1.48 -5.42
CA ALA A 87 -14.64 -1.54 -5.61
C ALA A 87 -15.23 -2.80 -4.95
N HIS A 88 -16.03 -2.61 -3.90
CA HIS A 88 -16.68 -3.68 -3.15
C HIS A 88 -17.79 -4.42 -3.93
N GLU A 89 -18.21 -3.89 -5.07
CA GLU A 89 -19.20 -4.51 -5.97
C GLU A 89 -18.60 -5.66 -6.80
N CYS A 90 -17.27 -5.70 -6.95
CA CYS A 90 -16.59 -6.73 -7.74
C CYS A 90 -16.27 -7.98 -6.91
N CYS A 91 -15.49 -7.83 -5.83
CA CYS A 91 -15.04 -8.92 -4.94
C CYS A 91 -14.32 -8.36 -3.71
N THR A 92 -13.84 -9.25 -2.83
CA THR A 92 -13.05 -8.91 -1.62
C THR A 92 -11.59 -8.51 -1.88
N GLY A 93 -11.21 -8.30 -3.15
CA GLY A 93 -9.88 -7.85 -3.57
C GLY A 93 -9.34 -8.63 -4.78
N CYS A 94 -9.09 -7.93 -5.89
CA CYS A 94 -8.39 -8.44 -7.07
C CYS A 94 -7.79 -7.28 -7.89
N PRO A 95 -6.89 -7.54 -8.86
CA PRO A 95 -6.21 -6.47 -9.60
C PRO A 95 -7.15 -5.61 -10.45
N ARG A 96 -8.35 -6.13 -10.78
CA ARG A 96 -9.34 -5.40 -11.59
C ARG A 96 -10.19 -4.43 -10.78
N CYS A 97 -10.37 -4.68 -9.48
CA CYS A 97 -11.23 -3.84 -8.63
C CYS A 97 -10.45 -2.82 -7.81
N VAL A 98 -9.13 -2.96 -7.69
CA VAL A 98 -8.29 -1.96 -7.05
C VAL A 98 -8.40 -0.65 -7.82
N ARG A 99 -8.63 0.44 -7.09
CA ARG A 99 -8.79 1.78 -7.64
C ARG A 99 -7.56 2.65 -7.39
N GLY A 100 -6.97 2.55 -6.21
CA GLY A 100 -5.85 3.39 -5.83
C GLY A 100 -5.37 3.13 -4.41
N LEU A 101 -4.39 3.93 -3.99
CA LEU A 101 -3.88 3.97 -2.63
C LEU A 101 -4.40 5.23 -1.94
N LEU A 102 -5.06 5.06 -0.81
CA LEU A 102 -5.67 6.17 -0.06
C LEU A 102 -5.09 6.25 1.35
N CYS A 103 -5.08 7.46 1.91
CA CYS A 103 -4.88 7.60 3.34
C CYS A 103 -6.05 6.95 4.09
N ARG A 104 -5.82 6.54 5.35
CA ARG A 104 -6.85 5.88 6.15
C ARG A 104 -8.16 6.69 6.27
N PRO A 105 -8.13 8.01 6.53
CA PRO A 105 -9.34 8.82 6.59
C PRO A 105 -10.16 8.77 5.30
N CYS A 106 -9.53 9.05 4.14
CA CYS A 106 -10.21 9.04 2.85
C CYS A 106 -10.78 7.67 2.50
N ASN A 107 -10.05 6.58 2.79
CA ASN A 107 -10.54 5.22 2.53
C ASN A 107 -11.80 4.88 3.34
N VAL A 108 -11.83 5.26 4.62
CA VAL A 108 -13.00 5.06 5.49
C VAL A 108 -14.18 5.89 5.04
N ASP A 109 -13.95 7.17 4.73
CA ASP A 109 -15.01 8.08 4.29
C ASP A 109 -15.55 7.72 2.91
N LEU A 110 -14.72 7.22 2.00
CA LEU A 110 -15.15 6.67 0.72
C LEU A 110 -16.11 5.49 0.91
N GLY A 111 -15.79 4.55 1.81
CA GLY A 111 -16.69 3.44 2.11
C GLY A 111 -18.06 3.91 2.63
N ARG A 112 -18.10 4.99 3.43
CA ARG A 112 -19.35 5.63 3.87
C ARG A 112 -20.09 6.32 2.73
N TYR A 113 -19.36 7.00 1.85
CA TYR A 113 -19.91 7.65 0.66
C TYR A 113 -20.60 6.64 -0.26
N GLU A 114 -19.91 5.54 -0.59
CA GLU A 114 -20.47 4.45 -1.40
C GLU A 114 -21.68 3.79 -0.76
N ALA A 115 -21.67 3.58 0.57
CA ALA A 115 -22.82 3.04 1.28
C ALA A 115 -24.04 3.98 1.15
N LYS A 116 -23.84 5.31 1.27
CA LYS A 116 -24.92 6.27 1.05
C LYS A 116 -25.38 6.30 -0.40
N LEU A 117 -24.46 6.26 -1.37
CA LEU A 117 -24.74 6.16 -2.81
C LEU A 117 -25.67 4.99 -3.12
N ARG A 118 -25.29 3.76 -2.70
CA ARG A 118 -26.08 2.54 -2.94
C ARG A 118 -27.48 2.59 -2.34
N HIS A 119 -27.66 3.32 -1.24
CA HIS A 119 -28.96 3.49 -0.60
C HIS A 119 -29.74 4.71 -1.09
N GLY A 120 -29.26 5.44 -2.10
CA GLY A 120 -29.89 6.68 -2.58
C GLY A 120 -29.92 7.80 -1.54
N ARG A 121 -29.03 7.76 -0.54
CA ARG A 121 -29.01 8.65 0.62
C ARG A 121 -28.11 9.87 0.48
N LEU A 122 -27.56 10.12 -0.71
CA LEU A 122 -26.70 11.30 -0.92
C LEU A 122 -27.46 12.63 -0.82
N ARG A 123 -28.80 12.66 -1.01
CA ARG A 123 -29.61 13.90 -0.98
C ARG A 123 -29.00 15.06 -1.79
N GLY A 124 -28.37 14.76 -2.93
CA GLY A 124 -27.70 15.77 -3.77
C GLY A 124 -26.28 16.17 -3.32
N TRP A 125 -25.72 15.51 -2.30
CA TRP A 125 -24.32 15.70 -1.90
C TRP A 125 -23.39 15.01 -2.90
N ASN A 126 -22.76 15.81 -3.76
CA ASN A 126 -21.68 15.41 -4.64
C ASN A 126 -20.36 15.91 -4.04
N VAL A 127 -19.34 15.07 -4.04
CA VAL A 127 -17.97 15.48 -3.72
C VAL A 127 -17.14 15.29 -5.00
N PRO A 128 -16.92 16.35 -5.80
CA PRO A 128 -16.36 16.21 -7.14
C PRO A 128 -15.06 15.43 -7.17
N ILE A 129 -14.16 15.68 -6.21
CA ILE A 129 -12.88 14.96 -6.13
C ILE A 129 -13.03 13.45 -5.86
N VAL A 130 -14.07 13.05 -5.14
CA VAL A 130 -14.39 11.63 -4.93
C VAL A 130 -14.99 11.03 -6.19
N ASP A 131 -15.89 11.76 -6.86
CA ASP A 131 -16.50 11.30 -8.10
C ASP A 131 -15.46 11.17 -9.24
N ASP A 132 -14.51 12.11 -9.33
CA ASP A 132 -13.39 12.05 -10.27
C ASP A 132 -12.51 10.83 -9.99
N TYR A 133 -12.20 10.56 -8.72
CA TYR A 133 -11.46 9.36 -8.31
C TYR A 133 -12.19 8.06 -8.66
N LEU A 134 -13.52 8.04 -8.49
CA LEU A 134 -14.35 6.88 -8.85
C LEU A 134 -14.45 6.67 -10.36
N ALA A 135 -14.48 7.75 -11.14
CA ALA A 135 -14.62 7.72 -12.59
C ALA A 135 -13.32 7.38 -13.32
N ASP A 136 -12.17 7.86 -12.82
CA ASP A 136 -10.84 7.61 -13.39
C ASP A 136 -9.84 7.15 -12.33
N PRO A 137 -10.00 5.92 -11.80
CA PRO A 137 -9.18 5.43 -10.70
C PRO A 137 -7.71 5.21 -11.13
N PRO A 138 -6.73 5.71 -10.36
CA PRO A 138 -5.30 5.61 -10.68
C PRO A 138 -4.84 4.20 -11.10
N ALA A 139 -5.23 3.17 -10.37
CA ALA A 139 -4.77 1.80 -10.62
C ALA A 139 -5.21 1.23 -11.99
N GLN A 140 -6.23 1.84 -12.60
CA GLN A 140 -6.74 1.44 -13.91
C GLN A 140 -6.13 2.24 -15.06
N ARG A 141 -5.40 3.33 -14.80
CA ARG A 141 -4.71 4.12 -15.82
C ARG A 141 -3.60 3.31 -16.50
N ALA A 142 -3.30 3.62 -17.76
CA ALA A 142 -2.31 2.88 -18.55
C ALA A 142 -0.90 3.01 -17.96
N GLU A 143 -0.59 4.15 -17.36
CA GLU A 143 0.69 4.50 -16.75
C GLU A 143 0.98 3.67 -15.50
N ALA A 144 -0.06 3.33 -14.71
CA ALA A 144 0.05 2.38 -13.60
C ALA A 144 0.08 0.93 -14.10
N ARG A 145 -0.36 0.66 -15.33
CA ARG A 145 -0.31 -0.68 -15.91
C ARG A 145 1.09 -1.12 -16.28
N ASN A 146 1.91 -0.17 -16.69
CA ASN A 146 3.28 -0.40 -17.11
C ASN A 146 4.24 -0.22 -15.93
N LEU A 147 4.93 -1.30 -15.56
CA LEU A 147 5.95 -1.25 -14.52
C LEU A 147 7.22 -0.56 -15.06
N HIS A 148 7.77 0.34 -14.25
CA HIS A 148 9.07 0.98 -14.46
C HIS A 148 10.13 0.31 -13.59
N HIS A 149 11.41 0.50 -13.94
CA HIS A 149 12.53 0.05 -13.11
C HIS A 149 12.44 0.61 -11.68
N ASP A 150 11.99 1.86 -11.52
CA ASP A 150 11.76 2.53 -10.24
C ASP A 150 10.65 1.91 -9.38
N ASP A 151 9.86 0.96 -9.91
CA ASP A 151 8.83 0.25 -9.14
C ASP A 151 9.39 -0.98 -8.40
N PHE A 152 10.65 -1.36 -8.65
CA PHE A 152 11.31 -2.51 -8.04
C PHE A 152 12.38 -2.07 -7.03
N GLY A 153 12.76 -2.97 -6.12
CA GLY A 153 13.90 -2.75 -5.21
C GLY A 153 13.56 -2.10 -3.87
N TRP A 154 12.28 -1.84 -3.58
CA TRP A 154 11.83 -1.18 -2.35
C TRP A 154 10.30 -1.26 -2.19
N ALA A 155 9.81 -0.84 -1.03
CA ALA A 155 8.39 -0.60 -0.78
C ALA A 155 8.12 0.91 -0.67
N ARG A 156 7.17 1.45 -1.45
CA ARG A 156 6.74 2.85 -1.34
C ARG A 156 5.95 3.09 -0.03
N VAL A 157 6.66 3.34 1.08
CA VAL A 157 6.10 3.49 2.44
C VAL A 157 6.59 4.77 3.11
N ARG A 158 5.82 5.29 4.07
CA ARG A 158 6.26 6.39 4.95
C ARG A 158 6.60 5.82 6.33
N TYR A 159 7.75 6.16 6.91
CA TYR A 159 8.23 5.52 8.15
C TYR A 159 7.74 6.18 9.44
N THR A 160 7.52 7.50 9.47
CA THR A 160 6.92 8.22 10.61
C THR A 160 6.24 9.52 10.17
N GLY A 161 5.40 10.09 11.04
CA GLY A 161 4.76 11.40 10.83
C GLY A 161 5.73 12.59 10.66
N LEU A 162 6.97 12.46 11.17
CA LEU A 162 7.93 13.56 11.32
C LEU A 162 9.12 13.52 10.34
N SER A 163 9.25 12.50 9.48
CA SER A 163 10.34 12.45 8.49
C SER A 163 9.87 11.95 7.12
N TRP A 164 10.06 12.78 6.10
CA TRP A 164 10.13 12.35 4.70
C TRP A 164 11.49 11.70 4.49
N ARG A 165 11.68 10.46 4.93
CA ARG A 165 12.68 9.64 4.25
C ARG A 165 12.01 9.17 2.97
N THR A 166 12.13 9.94 1.91
CA THR A 166 12.15 9.35 0.57
C THR A 166 13.27 8.32 0.64
N LEU A 167 12.94 7.05 0.84
CA LEU A 167 13.94 5.98 0.92
C LEU A 167 14.68 6.02 -0.42
N THR A 168 15.91 6.51 -0.32
CA THR A 168 16.75 6.90 -1.42
C THR A 168 17.02 5.70 -2.30
N TRP A 169 16.64 5.88 -3.56
CA TRP A 169 17.06 5.20 -4.78
C TRP A 169 18.24 4.23 -4.62
N LYS A 170 18.03 2.97 -5.03
CA LYS A 170 19.14 2.13 -5.49
C LYS A 170 19.41 2.54 -6.93
N GLY A 171 20.61 3.06 -7.18
CA GLY A 171 21.09 3.28 -8.54
C GLY A 171 21.53 2.04 -9.26
#